data_AF-Q9DDS4-F1
#
_entry.id   AF-Q9DDS4-F1
#
_cell.length_a   1.000
_cell.length_b   1.000
_cell.length_c   1.000
_cell.angle_alpha   90.00
_cell.angle_beta   90.00
_cell.angle_gamma   90.00
#
_symmetry.space_group_name_H-M   'P 1'
#
loop_
_entity.id
_entity.type
_entity.pdbx_description
1 polymer ?
#
loop_
_entity_poly.entity_id
_entity_poly.type
_entity_poly.pdbx_seq_one_letter_code
_entity_poly.pdbx_strand_id
1 'polypeptide(L)'
;TIVALMQAGDRKEFKRAFAGATVHDCFNWLSVLVLLLIEVASGFLYRLTKVVVGSFKIQTGKDAPNLLGIITDPFTDYIIQLDKSVITAIAIGDESFRNKSLVKVWCIKRIVQLQDNITVDSLEKCTSPESCWQDKNYTWTLVNRTYEENFEKCNHLFVNSTMPDLVVGLILLAGSLVVLCTCLVLIVKLLNSMLRGQAAKAIKKIINTDFPYPFGWLAGYLAMVVGAGITFVVQSSSVFTSAITPLIGIGVISIERAYPLTLGSNIGTTTTAVLAALASPGDMLPSAFQ
;
A
#
# COMPACT_ATOMS: atom_id res chain seq x y z
N THR A 1 -21.70 -2.65 10.92
CA THR A 1 -22.61 -3.63 11.57
C THR A 1 -22.13 -4.15 12.92
N ILE A 2 -20.88 -4.63 13.09
CA ILE A 2 -20.37 -5.15 14.39
C ILE A 2 -20.52 -4.15 15.54
N VAL A 3 -20.27 -2.86 15.29
CA VAL A 3 -20.41 -1.80 16.31
C VAL A 3 -21.86 -1.65 16.80
N ALA A 4 -22.87 -1.92 15.96
CA ALA A 4 -24.26 -1.89 16.39
C ALA A 4 -24.58 -3.06 17.35
N LEU A 5 -23.93 -4.22 17.20
CA LEU A 5 -24.08 -5.37 18.11
C LEU A 5 -23.59 -5.04 19.52
N MET A 6 -22.66 -4.09 19.68
CA MET A 6 -22.21 -3.63 21.00
C MET A 6 -23.32 -2.91 21.79
N GLN A 7 -24.40 -2.47 21.14
CA GLN A 7 -25.56 -1.83 21.77
C GLN A 7 -26.76 -2.79 21.93
N ALA A 8 -26.56 -4.10 21.79
CA ALA A 8 -27.63 -5.10 21.91
C ALA A 8 -28.32 -5.12 23.28
N GLY A 9 -27.73 -4.50 24.31
CA GLY A 9 -28.32 -4.39 25.65
C GLY A 9 -29.62 -3.57 25.72
N ASP A 10 -29.83 -2.61 24.82
CA ASP A 10 -31.09 -1.85 24.72
C ASP A 10 -31.72 -2.03 23.33
N ARG A 11 -32.95 -2.56 23.31
CA ARG A 11 -33.68 -2.85 22.06
C ARG A 11 -33.91 -1.61 21.19
N LYS A 12 -34.16 -0.44 21.79
CA LYS A 12 -34.39 0.82 21.04
C LYS A 12 -33.08 1.35 20.47
N GLU A 13 -32.01 1.35 21.25
CA GLU A 13 -30.70 1.79 20.77
C GLU A 13 -30.18 0.86 19.68
N PHE A 14 -30.26 -0.45 19.91
CA PHE A 14 -29.88 -1.47 18.95
C PHE A 14 -30.62 -1.31 17.62
N LYS A 15 -31.96 -1.14 17.65
CA LYS A 15 -32.76 -0.97 16.43
C LYS A 15 -32.28 0.22 15.59
N ARG A 16 -31.98 1.34 16.24
CA ARG A 16 -31.56 2.57 15.57
C ARG A 16 -30.13 2.43 15.03
N ALA A 17 -29.21 1.93 15.84
CA ALA A 17 -27.82 1.72 15.45
C ALA A 17 -27.70 0.69 14.31
N PHE A 18 -28.47 -0.39 14.40
CA PHE A 18 -28.49 -1.43 13.37
C PHE A 18 -29.02 -0.86 12.05
N ALA A 19 -30.13 -0.11 12.07
CA ALA A 19 -30.67 0.55 10.88
C ALA A 19 -29.67 1.54 10.25
N GLY A 20 -28.97 2.33 11.06
CA GLY A 20 -27.92 3.23 10.56
C GLY A 20 -26.75 2.48 9.91
N ALA A 21 -26.36 1.34 10.48
CA ALA A 21 -25.28 0.51 9.94
C ALA A 21 -25.67 -0.18 8.62
N THR A 22 -26.89 -0.73 8.50
CA THR A 22 -27.34 -1.41 7.26
C THR A 22 -27.53 -0.45 6.10
N VAL A 23 -27.89 0.81 6.35
CA VAL A 23 -28.02 1.82 5.29
C VAL A 23 -26.73 2.01 4.50
N HIS A 24 -25.58 2.01 5.19
CA HIS A 24 -24.25 2.09 4.53
C HIS A 24 -24.00 0.89 3.63
N ASP A 25 -24.23 -0.31 4.15
CA ASP A 25 -24.01 -1.56 3.42
C ASP A 25 -24.95 -1.66 2.20
N CYS A 26 -26.25 -1.40 2.40
CA CYS A 26 -27.25 -1.42 1.33
C CYS A 26 -26.92 -0.44 0.21
N PHE A 27 -26.45 0.78 0.54
CA PHE A 27 -26.02 1.74 -0.47
C PHE A 27 -24.87 1.18 -1.31
N ASN A 28 -23.82 0.64 -0.67
CA ASN A 28 -22.68 0.07 -1.41
C ASN A 28 -23.12 -1.07 -2.33
N TRP A 29 -24.00 -1.97 -1.86
CA TRP A 29 -24.59 -3.04 -2.67
C TRP A 29 -25.40 -2.51 -3.84
N LEU A 30 -26.25 -1.50 -3.62
CA LEU A 30 -27.04 -0.88 -4.67
C LEU A 30 -26.15 -0.16 -5.69
N SER A 31 -25.10 0.53 -5.25
CA SER A 31 -24.12 1.15 -6.15
C SER A 31 -23.44 0.13 -7.04
N VAL A 32 -22.99 -0.99 -6.48
CA VAL A 32 -22.39 -2.07 -7.28
C VAL A 32 -23.41 -2.65 -8.25
N LEU A 33 -24.62 -2.97 -7.79
CA LEU A 33 -25.66 -3.55 -8.65
C LEU A 33 -26.01 -2.63 -9.82
N VAL A 34 -26.16 -1.32 -9.57
CA VAL A 34 -26.49 -0.34 -10.61
C VAL A 34 -25.31 -0.08 -11.53
N LEU A 35 -24.14 0.26 -10.97
CA LEU A 35 -22.96 0.64 -11.77
C LEU A 35 -22.40 -0.54 -12.57
N LEU A 36 -22.40 -1.75 -12.00
CA LEU A 36 -21.94 -2.93 -12.71
C LEU A 36 -22.85 -3.27 -13.89
N LEU A 37 -24.17 -3.20 -13.71
CA LEU A 37 -25.11 -3.42 -14.81
C LEU A 37 -24.93 -2.37 -15.91
N ILE A 38 -24.74 -1.10 -15.54
CA ILE A 38 -24.46 -0.02 -16.49
C ILE A 38 -23.14 -0.26 -17.23
N GLU A 39 -22.08 -0.68 -16.53
CA GLU A 39 -20.79 -0.94 -17.13
C GLU A 39 -20.84 -2.12 -18.10
N VAL A 40 -21.46 -3.23 -17.71
CA VAL A 40 -21.64 -4.39 -18.59
C VAL A 40 -22.48 -4.06 -19.82
N ALA A 41 -23.50 -3.22 -19.68
CA ALA A 41 -24.38 -2.85 -20.78
C ALA A 41 -23.80 -1.81 -21.75
N SER A 42 -22.99 -0.86 -21.25
CA SER A 42 -22.60 0.34 -22.03
C SER A 42 -21.11 0.67 -22.03
N GLY A 43 -20.31 0.06 -21.15
CA GLY A 43 -18.91 0.45 -20.91
C GLY A 43 -18.76 1.90 -20.47
N PHE A 44 -19.76 2.45 -19.77
CA PHE A 44 -19.82 3.87 -19.41
C PHE A 44 -18.66 4.31 -18.52
N LEU A 45 -18.32 3.53 -17.48
CA LEU A 45 -17.20 3.83 -16.58
C LEU A 45 -15.88 3.75 -17.33
N TYR A 46 -15.67 2.71 -18.15
CA TYR A 46 -14.47 2.60 -18.97
C TYR A 46 -14.29 3.81 -19.91
N ARG A 47 -15.37 4.25 -20.58
CA ARG A 47 -15.32 5.41 -21.47
C ARG A 47 -15.05 6.70 -20.69
N LEU A 48 -15.67 6.87 -19.52
CA LEU A 48 -15.45 8.04 -18.67
C LEU A 48 -14.01 8.09 -18.17
N THR A 49 -13.48 6.98 -17.65
CA THR A 49 -12.08 6.88 -17.24
C THR A 49 -11.12 7.24 -18.38
N LYS A 50 -11.37 6.73 -19.60
CA LYS A 50 -10.53 7.06 -20.76
C LYS A 50 -10.52 8.55 -21.09
N VAL A 51 -11.68 9.22 -20.99
CA VAL A 51 -11.79 10.67 -21.22
C VAL A 51 -11.10 11.47 -20.11
N VAL A 52 -11.29 11.06 -18.85
CA VAL A 52 -10.66 11.71 -17.68
C VAL A 52 -9.14 11.59 -17.79
N VAL A 53 -8.61 10.39 -17.95
CA VAL A 53 -7.16 10.15 -18.09
C VAL A 53 -6.58 10.86 -19.32
N GLY A 54 -7.29 10.87 -20.45
CA GLY A 54 -6.86 11.59 -21.66
C GLY A 54 -6.87 13.12 -21.54
N SER A 55 -7.66 13.68 -20.61
CA SER A 55 -7.71 15.12 -20.34
C SER A 55 -6.56 15.57 -19.43
N PHE A 56 -6.07 14.68 -18.58
CA PHE A 56 -4.85 14.90 -17.81
C PHE A 56 -3.65 14.75 -18.75
N LYS A 57 -3.12 15.86 -19.26
CA LYS A 57 -1.82 15.91 -19.97
C LYS A 57 -0.66 15.64 -19.01
N ILE A 58 -0.64 14.46 -18.40
CA ILE A 58 0.43 14.05 -17.50
C ILE A 58 1.61 13.67 -18.40
N GLN A 59 2.68 14.45 -18.30
CA GLN A 59 3.96 14.10 -18.91
C GLN A 59 4.37 12.73 -18.38
N THR A 60 4.41 11.75 -19.28
CA THR A 60 4.93 10.40 -19.03
C THR A 60 6.44 10.46 -18.82
N GLY A 61 6.85 11.00 -17.68
CA GLY A 61 8.19 10.78 -17.17
C GLY A 61 8.27 9.33 -16.72
N LYS A 62 9.16 8.54 -17.34
CA LYS A 62 9.58 7.21 -16.84
C LYS A 62 10.13 7.26 -15.40
N ASP A 63 10.32 8.46 -14.86
CA ASP A 63 10.80 8.77 -13.53
C ASP A 63 9.73 9.48 -12.67
N ALA A 64 8.44 9.20 -12.88
CA ALA A 64 7.44 9.57 -11.88
C ALA A 64 7.72 8.71 -10.64
N PRO A 65 8.10 9.31 -9.50
CA PRO A 65 8.66 8.54 -8.43
C PRO A 65 7.53 7.81 -7.70
N ASN A 66 7.73 6.53 -7.42
CA ASN A 66 6.80 5.72 -6.63
C ASN A 66 6.61 6.41 -5.26
N LEU A 67 5.53 7.19 -5.08
CA LEU A 67 5.35 8.06 -3.92
C LEU A 67 5.41 7.27 -2.61
N LEU A 68 4.85 6.06 -2.62
CA LEU A 68 4.92 5.15 -1.49
C LEU A 68 6.35 4.67 -1.29
N GLY A 69 7.01 4.20 -2.35
CA GLY A 69 8.40 3.75 -2.34
C GLY A 69 9.37 4.80 -1.77
N ILE A 70 9.26 6.07 -2.17
CA ILE A 70 10.13 7.14 -1.64
C ILE A 70 10.07 7.23 -0.10
N ILE A 71 8.90 7.00 0.48
CA ILE A 71 8.67 7.09 1.93
C ILE A 71 8.98 5.75 2.61
N THR A 72 8.61 4.62 1.99
CA THR A 72 8.72 3.28 2.59
C THR A 72 10.08 2.63 2.38
N ASP A 73 10.72 2.85 1.24
CA ASP A 73 12.00 2.24 0.87
C ASP A 73 13.12 2.61 1.83
N PRO A 74 13.35 3.89 2.24
CA PRO A 74 14.42 4.19 3.20
C PRO A 74 14.21 3.50 4.55
N PHE A 75 12.95 3.33 4.97
CA PHE A 75 12.62 2.62 6.19
C PHE A 75 12.80 1.11 6.04
N THR A 76 12.39 0.55 4.90
CA THR A 76 12.49 -0.87 4.59
C THR A 76 13.95 -1.29 4.44
N ASP A 77 14.76 -0.51 3.73
CA ASP A 77 16.18 -0.74 3.50
C ASP A 77 17.00 -0.68 4.80
N TYR A 78 16.55 0.12 5.77
CA TYR A 78 17.15 0.17 7.11
C TYR A 78 16.83 -1.09 7.94
N ILE A 79 15.65 -1.68 7.75
CA ILE A 79 15.23 -2.89 8.46
C ILE A 79 15.86 -4.13 7.83
N ILE A 80 15.70 -4.32 6.52
CA ILE A 80 16.17 -5.49 5.80
C ILE A 80 16.40 -5.19 4.32
N GLN A 81 17.49 -5.71 3.78
CA GLN A 81 17.75 -5.73 2.34
C GLN A 81 17.72 -7.17 1.83
N LEU A 82 16.96 -7.40 0.77
CA LEU A 82 16.81 -8.72 0.15
C LEU A 82 17.53 -8.76 -1.19
N ASP A 83 18.15 -9.91 -1.50
CA ASP A 83 18.77 -10.12 -2.79
C ASP A 83 17.72 -10.46 -3.85
N LYS A 84 17.33 -9.44 -4.63
CA LYS A 84 16.35 -9.57 -5.72
C LYS A 84 16.77 -10.65 -6.73
N SER A 85 18.07 -10.84 -6.99
CA SER A 85 18.54 -11.83 -7.96
C SER A 85 18.28 -13.26 -7.51
N VAL A 86 18.44 -13.53 -6.20
CA VAL A 86 18.15 -14.84 -5.60
C VAL A 86 16.64 -15.11 -5.61
N ILE A 87 15.82 -14.12 -5.26
CA ILE A 87 14.36 -14.24 -5.28
C ILE A 87 13.86 -14.56 -6.70
N THR A 88 14.34 -13.82 -7.70
CA THR A 88 13.96 -14.04 -9.09
C THR A 88 14.43 -15.40 -9.61
N ALA A 89 15.65 -15.83 -9.28
CA ALA A 89 16.15 -17.14 -9.69
C ALA A 89 15.37 -18.31 -9.07
N ILE A 90 14.98 -18.20 -7.80
CA ILE A 90 14.12 -19.19 -7.13
C ILE A 90 12.72 -19.21 -7.76
N ALA A 91 12.16 -18.05 -8.11
CA ALA A 91 10.86 -17.96 -8.77
C ALA A 91 10.86 -18.58 -10.18
N ILE A 92 12.00 -18.56 -10.87
CA ILE A 92 12.21 -19.20 -12.17
C ILE A 92 12.47 -20.73 -12.03
N GLY A 93 12.74 -21.22 -10.82
CA GLY A 93 12.90 -22.65 -10.53
C GLY A 93 14.34 -23.15 -10.58
N ASP A 94 15.34 -22.27 -10.52
CA ASP A 94 16.75 -22.66 -10.52
C ASP A 94 17.18 -23.22 -9.14
N GLU A 95 17.50 -24.52 -9.08
CA GLU A 95 17.88 -25.20 -7.84
C GLU A 95 19.22 -24.70 -7.25
N SER A 96 20.08 -24.09 -8.04
CA SER A 96 21.40 -23.61 -7.59
C SER A 96 21.32 -22.44 -6.60
N PHE A 97 20.17 -21.74 -6.54
CA PHE A 97 19.94 -20.58 -5.69
C PHE A 97 19.20 -20.91 -4.38
N ARG A 98 18.68 -22.14 -4.19
CA ARG A 98 17.90 -22.50 -2.99
C ARG A 98 18.69 -22.47 -1.68
N ASN A 99 20.00 -22.71 -1.74
CA ASN A 99 20.87 -22.72 -0.56
C ASN A 99 21.57 -21.37 -0.32
N LYS A 100 21.27 -20.34 -1.13
CA LYS A 100 21.83 -19.00 -0.96
C LYS A 100 20.97 -18.19 0.01
N SER A 101 21.61 -17.31 0.77
CA SER A 101 20.94 -16.35 1.65
C SER A 101 20.08 -15.39 0.84
N LEU A 102 18.83 -15.21 1.26
CA LEU A 102 17.89 -14.20 0.78
C LEU A 102 18.22 -12.82 1.34
N VAL A 103 18.79 -12.77 2.56
CA VAL A 103 19.21 -11.53 3.21
C VAL A 103 20.53 -11.08 2.60
N LYS A 104 20.56 -9.85 2.07
CA LYS A 104 21.71 -9.29 1.38
C LYS A 104 22.71 -8.70 2.37
N VAL A 105 23.80 -9.44 2.64
CA VAL A 105 24.86 -8.98 3.55
C VAL A 105 25.83 -8.00 2.88
N TRP A 106 26.10 -8.16 1.59
CA TRP A 106 27.11 -7.40 0.84
C TRP A 106 26.45 -6.54 -0.24
N CYS A 107 26.71 -5.23 -0.18
CA CYS A 107 26.09 -4.25 -1.08
C CYS A 107 26.99 -3.87 -2.24
N ILE A 108 28.30 -3.76 -1.98
CA ILE A 108 29.29 -3.40 -2.99
C ILE A 108 30.18 -4.62 -3.24
N LYS A 109 30.12 -5.12 -4.48
CA LYS A 109 31.04 -6.11 -5.02
C LYS A 109 31.98 -5.40 -5.99
N ARG A 110 33.29 -5.59 -5.84
CA ARG A 110 34.30 -5.05 -6.76
C ARG A 110 34.74 -6.17 -7.69
N ILE A 111 34.75 -5.89 -8.99
CA ILE A 111 35.37 -6.79 -9.97
C ILE A 111 36.88 -6.52 -9.93
N VAL A 112 37.63 -7.48 -9.41
CA VAL A 112 39.09 -7.46 -9.40
C VAL A 112 39.56 -8.34 -10.55
N GLN A 113 40.37 -7.78 -11.45
CA GLN A 113 41.03 -8.55 -12.49
C GLN A 113 42.36 -9.06 -11.93
N LEU A 114 42.46 -10.38 -11.76
CA LEU A 114 43.70 -11.05 -11.39
C LEU A 114 44.22 -11.79 -12.63
N GLN A 115 45.54 -11.77 -12.80
CA GLN A 115 46.21 -12.42 -13.90
C GLN A 115 46.61 -13.83 -13.45
N ASP A 116 45.86 -14.82 -13.89
CA ASP A 116 46.09 -16.22 -13.52
C ASP A 116 46.97 -16.90 -14.56
N ASN A 117 47.87 -17.76 -14.07
CA ASN A 117 48.65 -18.63 -14.93
C ASN A 117 47.91 -19.96 -15.12
N ILE A 118 47.46 -20.27 -16.34
CA ILE A 118 46.78 -21.53 -16.64
C ILE A 118 47.62 -22.41 -17.55
N THR A 119 47.62 -23.72 -17.28
CA THR A 119 48.20 -24.72 -18.17
C THR A 119 47.21 -25.06 -19.29
N VAL A 120 47.70 -25.08 -20.53
CA VAL A 120 46.90 -25.28 -21.74
C VAL A 120 47.45 -26.48 -22.51
N ASP A 121 46.56 -27.34 -23.00
CA ASP A 121 46.93 -28.59 -23.68
C ASP A 121 47.49 -28.38 -25.11
N SER A 122 47.30 -27.20 -25.72
CA SER A 122 47.74 -26.91 -27.09
C SER A 122 48.08 -25.43 -27.35
N LEU A 123 49.04 -25.19 -28.26
CA LEU A 123 49.52 -23.84 -28.62
C LEU A 123 48.44 -22.96 -29.29
N GLU A 124 47.43 -23.58 -29.92
CA GLU A 124 46.32 -22.90 -30.61
C GLU A 124 45.29 -22.26 -29.66
N LYS A 125 45.26 -22.69 -28.39
CA LYS A 125 44.35 -22.16 -27.37
C LYS A 125 44.96 -20.98 -26.57
N CYS A 126 46.17 -20.57 -26.93
CA CYS A 126 46.82 -19.39 -26.33
C CYS A 126 46.18 -18.10 -26.86
N THR A 127 45.85 -17.18 -25.95
CA THR A 127 45.16 -15.91 -26.27
C THR A 127 46.00 -14.98 -27.16
N SER A 128 47.34 -15.12 -27.13
CA SER A 128 48.28 -14.53 -28.10
C SER A 128 49.58 -15.34 -28.16
N PRO A 129 50.30 -15.39 -29.32
CA PRO A 129 51.53 -16.16 -29.48
C PRO A 129 52.70 -15.67 -28.59
N GLU A 130 52.71 -14.38 -28.25
CA GLU A 130 53.78 -13.74 -27.45
C GLU A 130 53.64 -14.00 -25.94
N SER A 131 52.50 -14.52 -25.49
CA SER A 131 52.14 -14.71 -24.08
C SER A 131 52.00 -16.20 -23.69
N CYS A 132 52.70 -17.08 -24.39
CA CYS A 132 52.57 -18.53 -24.30
C CYS A 132 53.97 -19.13 -24.10
N TRP A 133 54.22 -19.75 -22.95
CA TRP A 133 55.52 -20.31 -22.59
C TRP A 133 55.42 -21.83 -22.43
N GLN A 134 56.44 -22.55 -22.90
CA GLN A 134 56.47 -24.01 -22.90
C GLN A 134 57.69 -24.51 -22.12
N ASP A 135 57.48 -25.33 -21.09
CA ASP A 135 58.54 -26.07 -20.41
C ASP A 135 58.27 -27.58 -20.50
N LYS A 136 59.09 -28.26 -21.31
CA LYS A 136 59.16 -29.71 -21.58
C LYS A 136 57.85 -30.40 -21.99
N ASN A 137 56.83 -30.42 -21.14
CA ASN A 137 55.54 -31.10 -21.37
C ASN A 137 54.31 -30.26 -20.98
N TYR A 138 54.49 -29.03 -20.50
CA TYR A 138 53.41 -28.14 -20.10
C TYR A 138 53.54 -26.81 -20.82
N THR A 139 52.45 -26.38 -21.45
CA THR A 139 52.31 -25.03 -22.01
C THR A 139 51.47 -24.22 -21.06
N TRP A 140 51.85 -22.98 -20.77
CA TRP A 140 51.08 -22.10 -19.90
C TRP A 140 50.92 -20.72 -20.49
N THR A 141 49.79 -20.07 -20.19
CA THR A 141 49.44 -18.73 -20.67
C THR A 141 48.79 -17.91 -19.58
N LEU A 142 48.97 -16.59 -19.65
CA LEU A 142 48.40 -15.65 -18.69
C LEU A 142 46.99 -15.28 -19.15
N VAL A 143 46.00 -15.58 -18.32
CA VAL A 143 44.61 -15.20 -18.58
C VAL A 143 44.14 -14.22 -17.53
N ASN A 144 43.53 -13.12 -17.98
CA ASN A 144 42.89 -12.18 -17.08
C ASN A 144 41.56 -12.78 -16.62
N ARG A 145 41.51 -13.24 -15.37
CA ARG A 145 40.26 -13.71 -14.76
C ARG A 145 39.67 -12.61 -13.88
N THR A 146 38.40 -12.32 -14.10
CA THR A 146 37.63 -11.40 -13.26
C THR A 146 37.09 -12.16 -12.05
N TYR A 147 37.45 -11.71 -10.85
CA TYR A 147 36.90 -12.19 -9.58
C TYR A 147 35.99 -11.11 -8.98
N GLU A 148 34.85 -11.52 -8.42
CA GLU A 148 33.99 -10.62 -7.65
C GLU A 148 34.39 -10.70 -6.17
N GLU A 149 35.02 -9.66 -5.64
CA GLU A 149 35.30 -9.54 -4.20
C GLU A 149 34.22 -8.72 -3.50
N ASN A 150 33.79 -9.22 -2.33
CA ASN A 150 32.87 -8.51 -1.46
C ASN A 150 33.62 -7.39 -0.72
N PHE A 151 33.24 -6.12 -0.97
CA PHE A 151 33.98 -4.97 -0.46
C PHE A 151 33.28 -4.33 0.75
N GLU A 152 31.98 -4.04 0.64
CA GLU A 152 31.25 -3.32 1.68
C GLU A 152 29.93 -4.01 2.04
N LYS A 153 29.69 -4.11 3.36
CA LYS A 153 28.44 -4.68 3.90
C LYS A 153 27.28 -3.69 3.78
N CYS A 154 26.07 -4.22 3.61
CA CYS A 154 24.85 -3.39 3.54
C CYS A 154 24.50 -2.74 4.88
N ASN A 155 23.77 -1.62 4.87
CA ASN A 155 23.32 -0.96 6.09
C ASN A 155 21.88 -1.36 6.44
N HIS A 156 21.71 -2.47 7.17
CA HIS A 156 20.41 -2.91 7.68
C HIS A 156 20.56 -3.64 9.03
N LEU A 157 19.47 -3.74 9.80
CA LEU A 157 19.46 -4.25 11.18
C LEU A 157 20.10 -5.64 11.36
N PHE A 158 20.03 -6.49 10.33
CA PHE A 158 20.50 -7.87 10.36
C PHE A 158 21.85 -8.11 9.66
N VAL A 159 22.59 -7.06 9.28
CA VAL A 159 23.83 -7.20 8.49
C VAL A 159 24.93 -8.03 9.18
N ASN A 160 25.04 -7.90 10.50
CA ASN A 160 26.03 -8.62 11.31
C ASN A 160 25.42 -9.83 12.04
N SER A 161 24.18 -10.19 11.71
CA SER A 161 23.53 -11.34 12.31
C SER A 161 24.03 -12.64 11.67
N THR A 162 24.42 -13.62 12.48
CA THR A 162 24.74 -14.98 12.04
C THR A 162 23.51 -15.90 12.02
N MET A 163 22.31 -15.33 12.19
CA MET A 163 21.07 -16.10 12.25
C MET A 163 20.63 -16.58 10.87
N PRO A 164 19.98 -17.75 10.78
CA PRO A 164 19.39 -18.21 9.53
C PRO A 164 18.22 -17.30 9.10
N ASP A 165 18.05 -17.14 7.79
CA ASP A 165 17.03 -16.27 7.18
C ASP A 165 15.61 -16.52 7.70
N LEU A 166 15.29 -17.78 8.01
CA LEU A 166 14.00 -18.16 8.59
C LEU A 166 13.75 -17.48 9.93
N VAL A 167 14.77 -17.40 10.80
CA VAL A 167 14.65 -16.77 12.13
C VAL A 167 14.49 -15.26 11.97
N VAL A 168 15.26 -14.64 11.06
CA VAL A 168 15.11 -13.22 10.74
C VAL A 168 13.70 -12.92 10.23
N GLY A 169 13.16 -13.76 9.34
CA GLY A 169 11.79 -13.66 8.84
C GLY A 169 10.75 -13.77 9.95
N LEU A 170 10.90 -14.71 10.89
CA LEU A 170 9.98 -14.88 12.02
C LEU A 170 10.00 -13.67 12.97
N ILE A 171 11.18 -13.11 13.26
CA ILE A 171 11.33 -11.90 14.10
C ILE A 171 10.62 -10.72 13.44
N LEU A 172 10.84 -10.51 12.13
CA LEU A 172 10.18 -9.45 11.37
C LEU A 172 8.66 -9.61 11.30
N LEU A 173 8.18 -10.84 11.14
CA LEU A 173 6.75 -11.14 11.14
C LEU A 173 6.12 -10.84 12.50
N ALA A 174 6.75 -11.29 13.60
CA ALA A 174 6.26 -11.00 14.94
C ALA A 174 6.26 -9.50 15.24
N GLY A 175 7.35 -8.80 14.88
CA GLY A 175 7.47 -7.35 15.05
C GLY A 175 6.41 -6.56 14.27
N SER A 176 6.20 -6.90 12.99
CA SER A 176 5.19 -6.23 12.16
C SER A 176 3.77 -6.47 12.67
N LEU A 177 3.46 -7.68 13.16
CA LEU A 177 2.17 -7.98 13.77
C LEU A 177 1.92 -7.14 15.04
N VAL A 178 2.92 -6.99 15.91
CA VAL A 178 2.81 -6.15 17.12
C VAL A 178 2.61 -4.68 16.76
N VAL A 179 3.37 -4.15 15.80
CA VAL A 179 3.23 -2.77 15.31
C VAL A 179 1.84 -2.55 14.69
N LEU A 180 1.35 -3.49 13.90
CA LEU A 180 0.01 -3.42 13.31
C LEU A 180 -1.08 -3.42 14.40
N CYS A 181 -1.00 -4.35 15.35
CA CYS A 181 -1.97 -4.43 16.45
C CYS A 181 -1.97 -3.16 17.31
N THR A 182 -0.79 -2.64 17.66
CA THR A 182 -0.67 -1.39 18.43
C THR A 182 -1.20 -0.19 17.67
N CYS A 183 -0.87 -0.06 16.38
CA CYS A 183 -1.41 0.97 15.50
C CYS A 183 -2.95 0.93 15.44
N LEU A 184 -3.53 -0.26 15.25
CA LEU A 184 -4.97 -0.44 15.20
C LEU A 184 -5.65 -0.06 16.51
N VAL A 185 -5.08 -0.43 17.66
CA VAL A 185 -5.59 -0.05 18.99
C VAL A 185 -5.49 1.47 19.22
N LEU A 186 -4.38 2.09 18.83
CA LEU A 186 -4.19 3.54 18.95
C LEU A 186 -5.18 4.31 18.08
N ILE A 187 -5.37 3.89 16.82
CA ILE A 187 -6.37 4.46 15.92
C ILE A 187 -7.75 4.36 16.57
N VAL A 188 -8.17 3.17 17.05
CA VAL A 188 -9.47 3.01 17.72
C VAL A 188 -9.61 3.91 18.95
N LYS A 189 -8.56 4.06 19.77
CA LYS A 189 -8.57 4.96 20.93
C LYS A 189 -8.67 6.44 20.54
N LEU A 190 -7.90 6.88 19.54
CA LEU A 190 -7.95 8.25 19.02
C LEU A 190 -9.35 8.58 18.51
N LEU A 191 -9.96 7.65 17.78
CA LEU A 191 -11.31 7.82 17.25
C LEU A 191 -12.34 7.88 18.36
N ASN A 192 -12.30 6.96 19.33
CA ASN A 192 -13.19 7.02 20.49
C ASN A 192 -13.03 8.31 21.30
N SER A 193 -11.82 8.86 21.38
CA SER A 193 -11.54 10.14 22.04
C SER A 193 -12.11 11.32 21.26
N MET A 194 -11.88 11.38 19.94
CA MET A 194 -12.40 12.44 19.07
C MET A 194 -13.93 12.52 19.10
N LEU A 195 -14.60 11.37 19.16
CA LEU A 195 -16.06 11.27 19.16
C LEU A 195 -16.72 11.57 20.49
N ARG A 196 -15.96 11.52 21.60
CA ARG A 196 -16.42 12.03 22.89
C ARG A 196 -16.04 13.50 23.11
N GLY A 197 -15.17 14.04 22.26
CA GLY A 197 -14.63 15.40 22.35
C GLY A 197 -15.47 16.48 21.64
N GLN A 198 -14.83 17.62 21.39
CA GLN A 198 -15.45 18.79 20.77
C GLN A 198 -15.92 18.55 19.33
N ALA A 199 -15.30 17.62 18.61
CA ALA A 199 -15.68 17.28 17.23
C ALA A 199 -17.12 16.75 17.17
N ALA A 200 -17.54 15.88 18.09
CA ALA A 200 -18.92 15.40 18.13
C ALA A 200 -19.93 16.52 18.43
N LYS A 201 -19.57 17.50 19.25
CA LYS A 201 -20.40 18.70 19.49
C LYS A 201 -20.48 19.60 18.27
N ALA A 202 -19.37 19.77 17.53
CA ALA A 202 -19.34 20.53 16.29
C ALA A 202 -20.16 19.86 15.18
N ILE A 203 -19.98 18.54 15.03
CA ILE A 203 -20.77 17.66 14.16
C ILE A 203 -22.26 17.81 14.50
N LYS A 204 -22.64 17.68 15.78
CA LYS A 204 -24.03 17.85 16.22
C LYS A 204 -24.56 19.26 15.92
N LYS A 205 -23.77 20.31 16.14
CA LYS A 205 -24.19 21.69 15.87
C LYS A 205 -24.43 21.93 14.39
N ILE A 206 -23.52 21.47 13.53
CA ILE A 206 -23.61 21.66 12.07
C ILE A 206 -24.73 20.80 11.48
N ILE A 207 -24.89 19.55 11.93
CA ILE A 207 -25.92 18.62 11.41
C ILE A 207 -27.33 19.04 11.83
N ASN A 208 -27.49 19.55 13.05
CA ASN A 208 -28.78 19.96 13.58
C ASN A 208 -29.11 21.44 13.29
N THR A 209 -28.32 22.09 12.44
CA THR A 209 -28.66 23.41 11.90
C THR A 209 -29.67 23.21 10.77
N ASP A 210 -30.94 23.36 11.08
CA ASP A 210 -32.00 23.41 10.08
C ASP A 210 -31.97 24.78 9.37
N PHE A 211 -31.82 24.76 8.05
CA PHE A 211 -31.94 25.99 7.26
C PHE A 211 -33.41 26.40 7.14
N PRO A 212 -33.74 27.70 7.29
CA PRO A 212 -35.11 28.17 7.11
C PRO A 212 -35.59 27.99 5.65
N TYR A 213 -36.91 27.84 5.49
CA TYR A 213 -37.56 27.78 4.18
C TYR A 213 -37.16 29.00 3.32
N PRO A 214 -36.78 28.85 2.03
CA PRO A 214 -36.94 27.67 1.15
C PRO A 214 -35.72 26.73 1.04
N PHE A 215 -34.64 26.94 1.79
CA PHE A 215 -33.36 26.23 1.57
C PHE A 215 -33.20 24.90 2.33
N GLY A 216 -34.31 24.25 2.70
CA GLY A 216 -34.29 23.00 3.47
C GLY A 216 -33.53 21.85 2.78
N TRP A 217 -33.54 21.79 1.43
CA TRP A 217 -32.78 20.79 0.68
C TRP A 217 -31.27 20.89 0.91
N LEU A 218 -30.77 22.11 1.19
CA LEU A 218 -29.34 22.39 1.26
C LEU A 218 -28.70 21.74 2.48
N ALA A 219 -29.50 21.53 3.53
CA ALA A 219 -29.06 20.86 4.74
C ALA A 219 -28.58 19.42 4.47
N GLY A 220 -29.21 18.70 3.53
CA GLY A 220 -28.78 17.35 3.13
C GLY A 220 -27.45 17.35 2.38
N TYR A 221 -27.27 18.28 1.41
CA TYR A 221 -26.01 18.43 0.68
C TYR A 221 -24.88 18.92 1.57
N LEU A 222 -25.14 19.83 2.51
CA LEU A 222 -24.16 20.26 3.49
C LEU A 222 -23.69 19.10 4.37
N ALA A 223 -24.62 18.27 4.86
CA ALA A 223 -24.28 17.06 5.60
C ALA A 223 -23.43 16.08 4.77
N MET A 224 -23.69 15.96 3.46
CA MET A 224 -22.88 15.17 2.55
C MET A 224 -21.46 15.71 2.38
N VAL A 225 -21.30 17.03 2.19
CA VAL A 225 -19.96 17.66 2.11
C VAL A 225 -19.19 17.52 3.42
N VAL A 226 -19.87 17.66 4.56
CA VAL A 226 -19.27 17.45 5.88
C VAL A 226 -18.81 16.01 6.05
N GLY A 227 -19.64 15.03 5.66
CA GLY A 227 -19.25 13.61 5.66
C GLY A 227 -18.04 13.35 4.77
N ALA A 228 -18.01 13.92 3.57
CA ALA A 228 -16.89 13.79 2.65
C ALA A 228 -15.60 14.40 3.22
N GLY A 229 -15.68 15.60 3.79
CA GLY A 229 -14.53 16.30 4.38
C GLY A 229 -13.98 15.58 5.62
N ILE A 230 -14.85 15.08 6.50
CA ILE A 230 -14.39 14.32 7.67
C ILE A 230 -13.72 13.02 7.21
N THR A 231 -14.31 12.28 6.26
CA THR A 231 -13.71 11.05 5.77
C THR A 231 -12.43 11.29 4.98
N PHE A 232 -12.30 12.42 4.28
CA PHE A 232 -11.04 12.82 3.66
C PHE A 232 -9.92 13.02 4.69
N VAL A 233 -10.21 13.70 5.80
CA VAL A 233 -9.24 13.92 6.90
C VAL A 233 -8.91 12.62 7.64
N VAL A 234 -9.92 11.80 7.92
CA VAL A 234 -9.77 10.54 8.67
C VAL A 234 -9.23 9.40 7.77
N GLN A 235 -9.33 9.56 6.44
CA GLN A 235 -8.96 8.58 5.41
C GLN A 235 -9.60 7.20 5.56
N SER A 236 -10.67 7.09 6.35
CA SER A 236 -11.32 5.82 6.64
C SER A 236 -12.81 6.01 6.85
N SER A 237 -13.60 5.50 5.90
CA SER A 237 -15.06 5.49 5.99
C SER A 237 -15.58 4.50 7.03
N SER A 238 -14.89 3.37 7.27
CA SER A 238 -15.28 2.38 8.28
C SER A 238 -15.20 2.94 9.69
N VAL A 239 -14.16 3.74 9.95
CA VAL A 239 -13.99 4.51 11.17
C VAL A 239 -15.11 5.54 11.35
N PHE A 240 -15.42 6.31 10.30
CA PHE A 240 -16.48 7.30 10.32
C PHE A 240 -17.87 6.68 10.56
N THR A 241 -18.17 5.56 9.89
CA THR A 241 -19.44 4.85 10.09
C THR A 241 -19.53 4.23 11.50
N SER A 242 -18.42 3.67 12.00
CA SER A 242 -18.32 3.13 13.36
C SER A 242 -18.50 4.21 14.43
N ALA A 243 -18.12 5.44 14.10
CA ALA A 243 -18.27 6.59 14.97
C ALA A 243 -19.71 7.08 15.11
N ILE A 244 -20.42 7.13 13.98
CA ILE A 244 -21.78 7.66 13.90
C ILE A 244 -22.80 6.61 14.37
N THR A 245 -22.52 5.31 14.19
CA THR A 245 -23.44 4.22 14.54
C THR A 245 -23.91 4.28 16.01
N PRO A 246 -23.03 4.43 17.02
CA PRO A 246 -23.45 4.59 18.41
C PRO A 246 -24.28 5.85 18.66
N LEU A 247 -23.98 6.96 17.96
CA LEU A 247 -24.69 8.24 18.08
C LEU A 247 -26.12 8.15 17.54
N ILE A 248 -26.34 7.34 16.50
CA ILE A 248 -27.68 7.00 16.01
C ILE A 248 -28.42 6.12 17.03
N GLY A 249 -27.71 5.17 17.65
CA GLY A 249 -28.22 4.27 18.70
C GLY A 249 -28.80 5.02 19.90
N ILE A 250 -27.95 5.81 20.57
CA ILE A 250 -28.36 6.65 21.73
C ILE A 250 -29.29 7.80 21.31
N GLY A 251 -29.38 8.05 20.01
CA GLY A 251 -30.34 8.94 19.41
C GLY A 251 -30.01 10.41 19.34
N VAL A 252 -28.72 10.71 19.46
CA VAL A 252 -28.17 12.04 19.24
C VAL A 252 -28.27 12.46 17.77
N ILE A 253 -28.26 11.51 16.84
CA ILE A 253 -28.42 11.72 15.40
C ILE A 253 -29.64 10.94 14.90
N SER A 254 -30.51 11.59 14.11
CA SER A 254 -31.62 10.89 13.44
C SER A 254 -31.10 10.08 12.26
N ILE A 255 -31.78 8.99 11.93
CA ILE A 255 -31.40 8.13 10.79
C ILE A 255 -31.45 8.92 9.47
N GLU A 256 -32.39 9.86 9.33
CA GLU A 256 -32.53 10.75 8.17
C GLU A 256 -31.32 11.66 7.98
N ARG A 257 -30.71 12.12 9.07
CA ARG A 257 -29.49 12.95 9.04
C ARG A 257 -28.22 12.11 8.88
N ALA A 258 -28.24 10.86 9.37
CA ALA A 258 -27.14 9.92 9.18
C ALA A 258 -26.98 9.48 7.72
N TYR A 259 -28.09 9.33 6.98
CA TYR A 259 -28.07 8.94 5.56
C TYR A 259 -27.15 9.81 4.69
N PRO A 260 -27.33 11.14 4.59
CA PRO A 260 -26.46 11.99 3.76
C PRO A 260 -25.02 12.05 4.27
N LEU A 261 -24.77 11.90 5.58
CA LEU A 261 -23.40 11.84 6.13
C LEU A 261 -22.65 10.60 5.65
N THR A 262 -23.32 9.44 5.68
CA THR A 262 -22.76 8.19 5.18
C THR A 262 -22.49 8.25 3.68
N LEU A 263 -23.39 8.87 2.89
CA LEU A 263 -23.15 9.12 1.47
C LEU A 263 -21.91 9.99 1.26
N GLY A 264 -21.79 11.07 2.04
CA GLY A 264 -20.62 11.93 2.05
C GLY A 264 -19.33 11.16 2.31
N SER A 265 -19.33 10.28 3.32
CA SER A 265 -18.17 9.46 3.67
C SER A 265 -17.69 8.57 2.52
N ASN A 266 -18.61 7.97 1.77
CA ASN A 266 -18.25 7.19 0.58
C ASN A 266 -17.61 8.08 -0.50
N ILE A 267 -18.19 9.26 -0.76
CA ILE A 267 -17.60 10.24 -1.69
C ILE A 267 -16.18 10.63 -1.25
N GLY A 268 -15.97 10.93 0.04
CA GLY A 268 -14.66 11.29 0.57
C GLY A 268 -13.63 10.18 0.36
N THR A 269 -14.00 8.91 0.55
CA THR A 269 -13.11 7.76 0.28
C THR A 269 -12.76 7.68 -1.20
N THR A 270 -13.72 7.88 -2.10
CA THR A 270 -13.48 7.94 -3.54
C THR A 270 -12.54 9.09 -3.90
N THR A 271 -12.70 10.27 -3.29
CA THR A 271 -11.79 11.41 -3.51
C THR A 271 -10.35 11.06 -3.09
N THR A 272 -10.16 10.42 -1.95
CA THR A 272 -8.84 9.97 -1.50
C THR A 272 -8.22 8.96 -2.48
N ALA A 273 -9.02 8.01 -2.97
CA ALA A 273 -8.58 7.02 -3.96
C ALA A 273 -8.18 7.68 -5.30
N VAL A 274 -8.97 8.66 -5.76
CA VAL A 274 -8.67 9.42 -6.99
C VAL A 274 -7.38 10.24 -6.82
N LEU A 275 -7.16 10.89 -5.67
CA LEU A 275 -5.90 11.60 -5.42
C LEU A 275 -4.70 10.64 -5.36
N ALA A 276 -4.88 9.46 -4.74
CA ALA A 276 -3.84 8.43 -4.72
C ALA A 276 -3.51 7.92 -6.13
N ALA A 277 -4.53 7.72 -6.97
CA ALA A 277 -4.34 7.35 -8.37
C ALA A 277 -3.60 8.44 -9.15
N LEU A 278 -3.96 9.72 -8.98
CA LEU A 278 -3.27 10.85 -9.61
C LEU A 278 -1.81 11.03 -9.13
N ALA A 279 -1.49 10.54 -7.93
CA ALA A 279 -0.12 10.54 -7.42
C ALA A 279 0.72 9.37 -7.95
N SER A 280 0.11 8.41 -8.66
CA SER A 280 0.79 7.26 -9.25
C SER A 280 1.51 7.65 -10.56
N PRO A 281 2.60 6.94 -10.95
CA PRO A 281 3.26 7.14 -12.23
C PRO A 281 2.30 7.12 -13.44
N GLY A 282 2.59 7.97 -14.44
CA GLY A 282 1.69 8.22 -15.57
C GLY A 282 1.42 6.98 -16.44
N ASP A 283 2.31 6.00 -16.44
CA ASP A 283 2.16 4.70 -17.11
C ASP A 283 1.23 3.75 -16.35
N MET A 284 1.14 3.85 -15.03
CA MET A 284 0.23 3.08 -14.17
C MET A 284 -1.12 3.75 -13.96
N LEU A 285 -1.25 5.03 -14.31
CA LEU A 285 -2.46 5.82 -14.14
C LEU A 285 -3.72 5.23 -14.81
N PRO A 286 -3.67 4.73 -16.07
CA PRO A 286 -4.85 4.13 -16.70
C PRO A 286 -5.33 2.89 -15.94
N SER A 287 -4.39 2.10 -15.39
CA SER A 287 -4.69 0.92 -14.58
C SER A 287 -5.17 1.27 -13.16
N ALA A 288 -4.76 2.42 -12.61
CA ALA A 288 -5.18 2.87 -11.28
C ALA A 288 -6.61 3.44 -11.27
N PHE A 289 -7.11 3.94 -12.40
CA PHE A 289 -8.46 4.49 -12.55
C PHE A 289 -9.50 3.50 -13.11
N GLN A 290 -9.07 2.31 -13.55
CA GLN A 290 -9.92 1.25 -14.07
C GLN A 290 -10.33 0.28 -12.96
#